data_AF-A0A1Q3G396-F1
#
_entry.id   AF-A0A1Q3G396-F1
#
_cell.length_a   1.000
_cell.length_b   1.000
_cell.length_c   1.000
_cell.angle_alpha   90.00
_cell.angle_beta   90.00
_cell.angle_gamma   90.00
#
_symmetry.space_group_name_H-M   'P 1'
#
loop_
_entity.id
_entity.type
_entity.pdbx_description
1 polymer ?
#
loop_
_entity_poly.entity_id
_entity_poly.type
_entity_poly.pdbx_seq_one_letter_code
_entity_poly.pdbx_strand_id
1 'polypeptide(L)'
;EKIVYIYELLLRGEDVVKGYSNFWNDFFLISPPHLELLESEVQKLDDDFRTCVAKPNVILLIKQCISMLDSDNPKRVNNSLITLSSLTFVLFRKFSANYVESIVEEAEDDIRNLVSKIKALLFDSNENEVEGSTYYCLKFLCVLVTGIDDLSHNILLEFMVANNLFDPLKKILGDPTQRLKYGNDVVILLTLLVNYRKSDRTNPYAVQLSLLDDEFALHGQNTVLLLALYEAVHLNRNFITTLATTHTEASTAPPDLLNNSDVIPDLQTVPMLEASQYPTNLIVAVFQYCSVVMADHKNENSLTNLKLCFIVLTCISEDQYANSMMHNLTFQVYLNKAHMRHRKLTSDRFSKPQPLAATLLDLLTEFIVTHLLKKFPMEHYLLCIGIIQRIIIYQKRCRIRLMYPWKTVWTAIISMLKFIMCQEQQLVKKMNIFNLLTKVINIFNLFITYGDTFLATTSCYDELYYELNREEKIFSEIQAMALRYTAMEANEYKEDAFKVTNSLINILSIVKHFQIKIKEWLIAESLSTPTEEQIMKQIQNNYDLTLKLQDSLDTFERYSEKPHHLFFSNLVKDVILDTRRIVHNDLMKLCTRNR
;
A
#
# COMPACT_ATOMS: atom_id res chain seq x y z
N GLU A 1 -18.43 34.90 -25.26
CA GLU A 1 -17.65 36.16 -25.38
C GLU A 1 -17.91 37.13 -24.23
N LYS A 2 -19.16 37.56 -23.96
CA LYS A 2 -19.46 38.49 -22.85
C LYS A 2 -18.98 38.03 -21.46
N ILE A 3 -19.15 36.75 -21.11
CA ILE A 3 -18.70 36.23 -19.79
C ILE A 3 -17.18 36.26 -19.64
N VAL A 4 -16.43 35.92 -20.69
CA VAL A 4 -14.96 35.94 -20.69
C VAL A 4 -14.46 37.36 -20.41
N TYR A 5 -15.04 38.34 -21.09
CA TYR A 5 -14.71 39.75 -20.87
C TYR A 5 -14.97 40.22 -19.44
N ILE A 6 -16.04 39.74 -18.78
CA ILE A 6 -16.30 40.07 -17.37
C ILE A 6 -15.19 39.51 -16.46
N TYR A 7 -14.74 38.26 -16.68
CA TYR A 7 -13.60 37.70 -15.95
C TYR A 7 -12.30 38.47 -16.21
N GLU A 8 -12.05 38.90 -17.45
CA GLU A 8 -10.90 39.77 -17.77
C GLU A 8 -10.94 41.07 -16.98
N LEU A 9 -12.09 41.75 -16.93
CA LEU A 9 -12.24 43.00 -16.18
C LEU A 9 -12.03 42.80 -14.68
N LEU A 10 -12.62 41.74 -14.12
CA LEU A 10 -12.41 41.36 -12.72
C LEU A 10 -10.92 41.16 -12.41
N LEU A 11 -10.21 40.40 -13.27
CA LEU A 11 -8.78 40.12 -13.11
C LEU A 11 -7.87 41.30 -13.48
N ARG A 12 -8.39 42.39 -14.04
CA ARG A 12 -7.66 43.67 -14.22
C ARG A 12 -7.84 44.63 -13.05
N GLY A 13 -8.69 44.30 -12.07
CA GLY A 13 -9.03 45.21 -10.97
C GLY A 13 -10.06 46.28 -11.36
N GLU A 14 -10.78 46.11 -12.48
CA GLU A 14 -11.78 47.06 -12.93
C GLU A 14 -13.15 46.83 -12.25
N ASP A 15 -13.94 47.89 -12.06
CA ASP A 15 -15.31 47.78 -11.51
C ASP A 15 -16.30 47.32 -12.58
N VAL A 16 -16.81 46.11 -12.40
CA VAL A 16 -17.82 45.46 -13.25
C VAL A 16 -19.25 45.60 -12.73
N VAL A 17 -19.46 46.00 -11.47
CA VAL A 17 -20.79 45.96 -10.84
C VAL A 17 -21.62 47.19 -11.20
N LYS A 18 -20.99 48.36 -11.48
CA LYS A 18 -21.58 49.63 -12.01
C LYS A 18 -23.10 49.81 -11.76
N GLY A 19 -23.55 49.66 -10.52
CA GLY A 19 -24.95 49.92 -10.11
C GLY A 19 -26.00 48.85 -10.46
N TYR A 20 -25.62 47.67 -10.96
CA TYR A 20 -26.54 46.56 -11.24
C TYR A 20 -26.76 45.67 -10.00
N SER A 21 -27.87 45.87 -9.28
CA SER A 21 -28.13 45.21 -7.99
C SER A 21 -28.24 43.67 -8.07
N ASN A 22 -28.61 43.12 -9.23
CA ASN A 22 -28.75 41.67 -9.45
C ASN A 22 -27.58 41.04 -10.24
N PHE A 23 -26.48 41.77 -10.44
CA PHE A 23 -25.35 41.33 -11.27
C PHE A 23 -24.88 39.89 -10.96
N TRP A 24 -24.58 39.60 -9.69
CA TRP A 24 -24.03 38.30 -9.29
C TRP A 24 -25.03 37.14 -9.50
N ASN A 25 -26.31 37.39 -9.25
CA ASN A 25 -27.37 36.41 -9.48
C ASN A 25 -27.48 36.00 -10.96
N ASP A 26 -27.27 36.93 -11.87
CA ASP A 26 -27.29 36.67 -13.32
C ASP A 26 -25.95 36.10 -13.81
N PHE A 27 -24.85 36.58 -13.24
CA PHE A 27 -23.50 36.11 -13.52
C PHE A 27 -23.36 34.59 -13.30
N PHE A 28 -23.80 34.08 -12.15
CA PHE A 28 -23.70 32.65 -11.83
C PHE A 28 -24.77 31.78 -12.51
N LEU A 29 -25.71 32.35 -13.27
CA LEU A 29 -26.55 31.56 -14.18
C LEU A 29 -25.79 31.16 -15.45
N ILE A 30 -24.72 31.88 -15.78
CA ILE A 30 -23.87 31.62 -16.95
C ILE A 30 -22.73 30.71 -16.53
N SER A 31 -22.42 29.72 -17.38
CA SER A 31 -21.27 28.85 -17.17
C SER A 31 -19.96 29.64 -17.18
N PRO A 32 -19.01 29.31 -16.28
CA PRO A 32 -17.72 29.99 -16.24
C PRO A 32 -16.91 29.77 -17.53
N PRO A 33 -15.91 30.63 -17.80
CA PRO A 33 -15.04 30.49 -18.96
C PRO A 33 -14.20 29.21 -18.89
N HIS A 34 -13.64 28.82 -20.05
CA HIS A 34 -12.71 27.70 -20.14
C HIS A 34 -11.50 27.89 -19.22
N LEU A 35 -11.02 26.81 -18.60
CA LEU A 35 -9.90 26.85 -17.65
C LEU A 35 -8.66 27.50 -18.27
N GLU A 36 -8.33 27.21 -19.53
CA GLU A 36 -7.18 27.80 -20.23
C GLU A 36 -7.28 29.33 -20.36
N LEU A 37 -8.49 29.87 -20.57
CA LEU A 37 -8.69 31.32 -20.65
C LEU A 37 -8.45 31.95 -19.28
N LEU A 38 -9.01 31.35 -18.23
CA LEU A 38 -8.78 31.78 -16.86
C LEU A 38 -7.28 31.70 -16.48
N GLU A 39 -6.60 30.62 -16.88
CA GLU A 39 -5.16 30.44 -16.70
C GLU A 39 -4.37 31.53 -17.41
N SER A 40 -4.73 31.86 -18.65
CA SER A 40 -4.06 32.91 -19.42
C SER A 40 -4.22 34.30 -18.81
N GLU A 41 -5.38 34.62 -18.22
CA GLU A 41 -5.60 35.91 -17.55
C GLU A 41 -4.91 35.98 -16.19
N VAL A 42 -4.96 34.91 -15.39
CA VAL A 42 -4.25 34.87 -14.09
C VAL A 42 -2.74 34.94 -14.29
N GLN A 43 -2.20 34.38 -15.38
CA GLN A 43 -0.77 34.46 -15.68
C GLN A 43 -0.30 35.90 -15.93
N LYS A 44 -1.19 36.81 -16.36
CA LYS A 44 -0.90 38.24 -16.56
C LYS A 44 -0.86 39.06 -15.28
N LEU A 45 -1.31 38.50 -14.15
CA LEU A 45 -1.23 39.18 -12.85
C LEU A 45 0.23 39.36 -12.42
N ASP A 46 0.46 40.42 -11.63
CA ASP A 46 1.73 40.66 -10.95
C ASP A 46 2.17 39.43 -10.16
N ASP A 47 3.47 39.17 -10.03
CA ASP A 47 3.98 37.97 -9.35
C ASP A 47 3.77 37.97 -7.83
N ASP A 48 3.59 39.15 -7.22
CA ASP A 48 3.22 39.27 -5.81
C ASP A 48 1.72 39.55 -5.67
N PHE A 49 0.99 38.55 -5.19
CA PHE A 49 -0.45 38.66 -4.96
C PHE A 49 -0.80 39.72 -3.90
N ARG A 50 0.08 39.98 -2.92
CA ARG A 50 -0.19 40.97 -1.86
C ARG A 50 -0.36 42.39 -2.41
N THR A 51 0.40 42.73 -3.45
CA THR A 51 0.36 44.05 -4.09
C THR A 51 -0.45 44.08 -5.39
N CYS A 52 -1.02 42.95 -5.80
CA CYS A 52 -1.73 42.82 -7.07
C CYS A 52 -2.99 43.71 -7.10
N VAL A 53 -3.13 44.54 -8.13
CA VAL A 53 -4.28 45.45 -8.32
C VAL A 53 -5.61 44.68 -8.38
N ALA A 54 -5.58 43.45 -8.88
CA ALA A 54 -6.76 42.60 -8.99
C ALA A 54 -7.17 41.91 -7.68
N LYS A 55 -6.33 41.94 -6.63
CA LYS A 55 -6.58 41.24 -5.36
C LYS A 55 -7.97 41.52 -4.77
N PRO A 56 -8.46 42.78 -4.66
CA PRO A 56 -9.79 43.05 -4.11
C PRO A 56 -10.92 42.41 -4.92
N ASN A 57 -10.79 42.38 -6.25
CA ASN A 57 -11.77 41.77 -7.14
C ASN A 57 -11.74 40.23 -7.07
N VAL A 58 -10.55 39.63 -6.94
CA VAL A 58 -10.40 38.18 -6.72
C VAL A 58 -11.06 37.77 -5.41
N ILE A 59 -10.81 38.51 -4.32
CA ILE A 59 -11.43 38.26 -3.02
C ILE A 59 -12.95 38.46 -3.10
N LEU A 60 -13.42 39.53 -3.75
CA LEU A 60 -14.84 39.76 -3.98
C LEU A 60 -15.49 38.59 -4.73
N LEU A 61 -14.87 38.12 -5.81
CA LEU A 61 -15.37 36.98 -6.58
C LEU A 61 -15.47 35.72 -5.72
N ILE A 62 -14.45 35.44 -4.89
CA ILE A 62 -14.47 34.32 -3.93
C ILE A 62 -15.65 34.47 -2.95
N LYS A 63 -15.81 35.65 -2.32
CA LYS A 63 -16.91 35.91 -1.38
C LYS A 63 -18.28 35.72 -2.02
N GLN A 64 -18.44 36.18 -3.26
CA GLN A 64 -19.70 36.01 -4.00
C GLN A 64 -19.95 34.55 -4.38
N CYS A 65 -18.93 33.79 -4.76
CA CYS A 65 -19.08 32.34 -4.96
C CYS A 65 -19.51 31.63 -3.67
N ILE A 66 -18.94 31.99 -2.51
CA ILE A 66 -19.31 31.43 -1.20
C ILE A 66 -20.76 31.78 -0.83
N SER A 67 -21.20 33.01 -1.14
CA SER A 67 -22.58 33.45 -0.93
C SER A 67 -23.57 32.64 -1.78
N MET A 68 -23.23 32.36 -3.04
CA MET A 68 -24.09 31.59 -3.95
C MET A 68 -24.29 30.12 -3.56
N LEU A 69 -23.51 29.58 -2.62
CA LEU A 69 -23.72 28.22 -2.14
C LEU A 69 -25.04 28.06 -1.36
N ASP A 70 -25.62 29.16 -0.86
CA ASP A 70 -26.93 29.16 -0.19
C ASP A 70 -28.11 29.40 -1.16
N SER A 71 -27.84 29.45 -2.48
CA SER A 71 -28.88 29.70 -3.49
C SER A 71 -29.76 28.48 -3.72
N ASP A 72 -31.08 28.68 -3.77
CA ASP A 72 -32.05 27.63 -4.15
C ASP A 72 -31.87 27.13 -5.60
N ASN A 73 -31.20 27.90 -6.45
CA ASN A 73 -30.95 27.51 -7.83
C ASN A 73 -29.67 26.64 -7.96
N PRO A 74 -29.77 25.36 -8.36
CA PRO A 74 -28.63 24.45 -8.45
C PRO A 74 -27.60 24.89 -9.49
N LYS A 75 -28.00 25.60 -10.55
CA LYS A 75 -27.05 26.12 -11.56
C LYS A 75 -26.12 27.16 -10.95
N ARG A 76 -26.64 28.04 -10.07
CA ARG A 76 -25.83 29.05 -9.40
C ARG A 76 -24.81 28.40 -8.47
N VAL A 77 -25.26 27.44 -7.66
CA VAL A 77 -24.41 26.67 -6.75
C VAL A 77 -23.30 25.96 -7.53
N ASN A 78 -23.65 25.22 -8.58
CA ASN A 78 -22.69 24.47 -9.38
C ASN A 78 -21.69 25.39 -10.10
N ASN A 79 -22.16 26.46 -10.76
CA ASN A 79 -21.27 27.41 -11.43
C ASN A 79 -20.36 28.17 -10.46
N SER A 80 -20.83 28.48 -9.25
CA SER A 80 -19.98 29.06 -8.21
C SER A 80 -18.90 28.08 -7.73
N LEU A 81 -19.22 26.78 -7.58
CA LEU A 81 -18.24 25.76 -7.20
C LEU A 81 -17.21 25.50 -8.31
N ILE A 82 -17.63 25.49 -9.58
CA ILE A 82 -16.72 25.39 -10.73
C ILE A 82 -15.80 26.61 -10.75
N THR A 83 -16.34 27.82 -10.55
CA THR A 83 -15.53 29.05 -10.51
C THR A 83 -14.51 29.01 -9.37
N LEU A 84 -14.93 28.61 -8.15
CA LEU A 84 -14.02 28.44 -7.01
C LEU A 84 -12.93 27.43 -7.34
N SER A 85 -13.28 26.26 -7.87
CA SER A 85 -12.32 25.21 -8.20
C SER A 85 -11.30 25.66 -9.24
N SER A 86 -11.76 26.24 -10.34
CA SER A 86 -10.89 26.71 -11.43
C SER A 86 -10.01 27.88 -10.99
N LEU A 87 -10.58 28.87 -10.29
CA LEU A 87 -9.82 30.04 -9.84
C LEU A 87 -8.77 29.64 -8.80
N THR A 88 -9.15 28.87 -7.77
CA THR A 88 -8.22 28.41 -6.75
C THR A 88 -7.11 27.55 -7.34
N PHE A 89 -7.43 26.64 -8.26
CA PHE A 89 -6.44 25.80 -8.93
C PHE A 89 -5.39 26.62 -9.70
N VAL A 90 -5.84 27.61 -10.47
CA VAL A 90 -4.94 28.47 -11.26
C VAL A 90 -4.13 29.40 -10.36
N LEU A 91 -4.72 29.94 -9.29
CA LEU A 91 -4.00 30.76 -8.32
C LEU A 91 -2.89 29.97 -7.61
N PHE A 92 -3.15 28.72 -7.21
CA PHE A 92 -2.11 27.83 -6.67
C PHE A 92 -0.93 27.65 -7.62
N ARG A 93 -1.21 27.49 -8.91
CA ARG A 93 -0.16 27.34 -9.94
C ARG A 93 0.66 28.61 -10.16
N LYS A 94 0.05 29.80 -10.05
CA LYS A 94 0.74 31.08 -10.25
C LYS A 94 1.52 31.53 -9.00
N PHE A 95 0.91 31.49 -7.82
CA PHE A 95 1.38 32.22 -6.64
C PHE A 95 1.95 31.35 -5.50
N SER A 96 2.04 30.03 -5.67
CA SER A 96 2.47 29.09 -4.61
C SER A 96 1.63 29.24 -3.32
N ALA A 97 2.15 28.92 -2.13
CA ALA A 97 1.36 28.97 -0.88
C ALA A 97 1.08 30.40 -0.36
N ASN A 98 1.90 31.39 -0.74
CA ASN A 98 1.91 32.71 -0.09
C ASN A 98 0.64 33.56 -0.34
N TYR A 99 -0.06 33.34 -1.46
CA TYR A 99 -1.32 34.06 -1.70
C TYR A 99 -2.45 33.61 -0.77
N VAL A 100 -2.41 32.36 -0.31
CA VAL A 100 -3.43 31.79 0.58
C VAL A 100 -3.48 32.58 1.88
N GLU A 101 -2.32 32.89 2.46
CA GLU A 101 -2.20 33.75 3.66
C GLU A 101 -2.88 35.11 3.43
N SER A 102 -2.57 35.75 2.30
CA SER A 102 -3.12 37.06 1.91
C SER A 102 -4.65 37.04 1.72
N ILE A 103 -5.23 35.94 1.20
CA ILE A 103 -6.68 35.78 1.09
C ILE A 103 -7.29 35.52 2.48
N VAL A 104 -6.68 34.65 3.28
CA VAL A 104 -7.17 34.31 4.62
C VAL A 104 -7.18 35.54 5.53
N GLU A 105 -6.17 36.42 5.46
CA GLU A 105 -6.11 37.69 6.19
C GLU A 105 -7.35 38.59 5.98
N GLU A 106 -7.98 38.56 4.79
CA GLU A 106 -9.11 39.44 4.43
C GLU A 106 -10.49 38.74 4.34
N ALA A 107 -10.50 37.41 4.37
CA ALA A 107 -11.67 36.58 4.14
C ALA A 107 -11.77 35.36 5.08
N GLU A 108 -11.15 35.41 6.26
CA GLU A 108 -11.11 34.28 7.20
C GLU A 108 -12.51 33.73 7.53
N ASP A 109 -13.45 34.62 7.91
CA ASP A 109 -14.82 34.21 8.26
C ASP A 109 -15.57 33.63 7.06
N ASP A 110 -15.34 34.17 5.86
CA ASP A 110 -15.93 33.67 4.62
C ASP A 110 -15.40 32.24 4.32
N ILE A 111 -14.09 32.00 4.47
CA ILE A 111 -13.46 30.67 4.27
C ILE A 111 -13.92 29.68 5.33
N ARG A 112 -14.07 30.11 6.59
CA ARG A 112 -14.61 29.25 7.65
C ARG A 112 -16.04 28.82 7.32
N ASN A 113 -16.86 29.74 6.85
CA ASN A 113 -18.23 29.47 6.42
C ASN A 113 -18.28 28.59 5.17
N LEU A 114 -17.36 28.76 4.21
CA LEU A 114 -17.27 27.95 3.00
C LEU A 114 -17.21 26.46 3.31
N VAL A 115 -16.34 26.02 4.22
CA VAL A 115 -16.22 24.60 4.57
C VAL A 115 -17.51 24.09 5.24
N SER A 116 -18.16 24.89 6.08
CA SER A 116 -19.44 24.53 6.69
C SER A 116 -20.56 24.40 5.64
N LYS A 117 -20.60 25.28 4.64
CA LYS A 117 -21.57 25.20 3.54
C LYS A 117 -21.32 23.98 2.65
N ILE A 118 -20.05 23.69 2.32
CA ILE A 118 -19.67 22.45 1.61
C ILE A 118 -20.12 21.23 2.41
N LYS A 119 -19.91 21.21 3.72
CA LYS A 119 -20.36 20.13 4.60
C LYS A 119 -21.87 19.91 4.47
N ALA A 120 -22.68 20.96 4.52
CA ALA A 120 -24.14 20.87 4.35
C ALA A 120 -24.51 20.32 2.96
N LEU A 121 -23.90 20.83 1.89
CA LEU A 121 -24.15 20.36 0.51
C LEU A 121 -23.77 18.89 0.30
N LEU A 122 -22.76 18.38 1.02
CA LEU A 122 -22.40 16.95 0.99
C LEU A 122 -23.41 16.08 1.74
N PHE A 123 -24.12 16.61 2.75
CA PHE A 123 -25.17 15.87 3.46
C PHE A 123 -26.48 15.78 2.66
N ASP A 124 -26.83 16.84 1.94
CA ASP A 124 -28.05 16.95 1.13
C ASP A 124 -27.90 16.31 -0.27
N SER A 125 -27.06 15.28 -0.40
CA SER A 125 -26.77 14.64 -1.69
C SER A 125 -28.03 14.01 -2.31
N ASN A 126 -28.49 14.57 -3.43
CA ASN A 126 -29.56 13.99 -4.24
C ASN A 126 -29.04 12.79 -5.04
N GLU A 127 -29.61 11.60 -4.81
CA GLU A 127 -29.17 10.32 -5.38
C GLU A 127 -29.22 10.27 -6.93
N ASN A 128 -30.09 11.08 -7.56
CA ASN A 128 -30.41 10.96 -8.98
C ASN A 128 -29.60 11.86 -9.95
N GLU A 129 -28.76 12.77 -9.45
CA GLU A 129 -28.03 13.73 -10.33
C GLU A 129 -26.61 13.27 -10.64
N VAL A 130 -26.31 12.91 -11.90
CA VAL A 130 -25.00 12.37 -12.33
C VAL A 130 -23.83 13.34 -12.05
N GLU A 131 -24.06 14.66 -12.03
CA GLU A 131 -23.07 15.71 -11.74
C GLU A 131 -23.69 16.84 -10.89
N GLY A 132 -24.27 16.49 -9.72
CA GLY A 132 -24.84 17.45 -8.77
C GLY A 132 -23.80 18.19 -7.92
N SER A 133 -24.28 19.02 -6.99
CA SER A 133 -23.45 19.82 -6.06
C SER A 133 -22.37 19.00 -5.33
N THR A 134 -22.66 17.75 -4.97
CA THR A 134 -21.71 16.81 -4.33
C THR A 134 -20.46 16.58 -5.19
N TYR A 135 -20.62 16.39 -6.49
CA TYR A 135 -19.49 16.18 -7.40
C TYR A 135 -18.54 17.39 -7.39
N TYR A 136 -19.10 18.60 -7.58
CA TYR A 136 -18.32 19.82 -7.61
C TYR A 136 -17.68 20.16 -6.26
N CYS A 137 -18.37 19.85 -5.15
CA CYS A 137 -17.81 19.98 -3.81
C CYS A 137 -16.56 19.09 -3.64
N LEU A 138 -16.64 17.81 -4.02
CA LEU A 138 -15.50 16.88 -3.90
C LEU A 138 -14.32 17.33 -4.78
N LYS A 139 -14.57 17.78 -6.01
CA LYS A 139 -13.51 18.33 -6.87
C LYS A 139 -12.87 19.58 -6.27
N PHE A 140 -13.67 20.48 -5.72
CA PHE A 140 -13.15 21.66 -5.02
C PHE A 140 -12.30 21.28 -3.80
N LEU A 141 -12.75 20.33 -2.98
CA LEU A 141 -11.96 19.82 -1.85
C LEU A 141 -10.63 19.20 -2.30
N CYS A 142 -10.62 18.46 -3.41
CA CYS A 142 -9.39 17.93 -3.98
C CYS A 142 -8.44 19.04 -4.43
N VAL A 143 -8.94 20.13 -5.04
CA VAL A 143 -8.13 21.34 -5.37
C VAL A 143 -7.52 21.93 -4.10
N LEU A 144 -8.31 22.10 -3.04
CA LEU A 144 -7.83 22.69 -1.78
C LEU A 144 -6.72 21.85 -1.15
N VAL A 145 -6.90 20.54 -1.07
CA VAL A 145 -5.95 19.64 -0.41
C VAL A 145 -4.66 19.51 -1.20
N THR A 146 -4.75 19.47 -2.53
CA THR A 146 -3.59 19.25 -3.42
C THR A 146 -2.92 20.54 -3.92
N GLY A 147 -3.36 21.70 -3.44
CA GLY A 147 -2.86 23.00 -3.88
C GLY A 147 -1.37 23.23 -3.61
N ILE A 148 -0.83 22.62 -2.55
CA ILE A 148 0.58 22.73 -2.15
C ILE A 148 1.16 21.30 -2.05
N ASP A 149 2.45 21.15 -2.37
CA ASP A 149 3.15 19.85 -2.34
C ASP A 149 3.34 19.30 -0.90
N ASP A 150 3.48 20.20 0.07
CA ASP A 150 3.56 19.86 1.49
C ASP A 150 2.22 20.11 2.17
N LEU A 151 1.54 19.02 2.56
CA LEU A 151 0.25 19.09 3.26
C LEU A 151 0.36 19.85 4.57
N SER A 152 1.44 19.68 5.34
CA SER A 152 1.56 20.23 6.70
C SER A 152 1.57 21.76 6.72
N HIS A 153 2.04 22.37 5.61
CA HIS A 153 2.07 23.81 5.40
C HIS A 153 0.81 24.37 4.72
N ASN A 154 -0.14 23.52 4.32
CA ASN A 154 -1.39 23.98 3.72
C ASN A 154 -2.37 24.48 4.78
N ILE A 155 -2.47 25.80 4.93
CA ILE A 155 -3.31 26.48 5.93
C ILE A 155 -4.81 26.19 5.70
N LEU A 156 -5.25 25.98 4.44
CA LEU A 156 -6.65 25.70 4.13
C LEU A 156 -7.14 24.38 4.76
N LEU A 157 -6.23 23.44 5.00
CA LEU A 157 -6.55 22.18 5.66
C LEU A 157 -6.92 22.37 7.14
N GLU A 158 -6.48 23.45 7.81
CA GLU A 158 -6.89 23.74 9.19
C GLU A 158 -8.40 23.97 9.27
N PHE A 159 -8.98 24.70 8.30
CA PHE A 159 -10.41 24.95 8.23
C PHE A 159 -11.22 23.68 7.93
N MET A 160 -10.66 22.78 7.11
CA MET A 160 -11.25 21.47 6.83
C MET A 160 -11.24 20.55 8.05
N VAL A 161 -10.15 20.58 8.81
CA VAL A 161 -10.04 19.80 10.05
C VAL A 161 -10.97 20.32 11.13
N ALA A 162 -11.08 21.65 11.29
CA ALA A 162 -11.95 22.27 12.28
C ALA A 162 -13.45 21.96 12.05
N ASN A 163 -13.89 21.85 10.79
CA ASN A 163 -15.30 21.62 10.45
C ASN A 163 -15.73 20.13 10.43
N ASN A 164 -14.79 19.19 10.62
CA ASN A 164 -15.03 17.75 10.58
C ASN A 164 -15.85 17.31 9.36
N LEU A 165 -15.17 17.14 8.22
CA LEU A 165 -15.74 16.59 6.98
C LEU A 165 -15.79 15.07 6.99
N PHE A 166 -15.38 14.40 8.06
CA PHE A 166 -15.33 12.94 8.11
C PHE A 166 -16.72 12.31 7.98
N ASP A 167 -17.71 12.81 8.74
CA ASP A 167 -19.08 12.26 8.75
C ASP A 167 -19.79 12.27 7.37
N PRO A 168 -19.79 13.37 6.60
CA PRO A 168 -20.40 13.34 5.26
C PRO A 168 -19.62 12.45 4.28
N LEU A 169 -18.27 12.44 4.35
CA LEU A 169 -17.45 11.55 3.52
C LEU A 169 -17.72 10.07 3.85
N LYS A 170 -17.88 9.75 5.13
CA LYS A 170 -18.26 8.43 5.63
C LYS A 170 -19.64 8.02 5.09
N LYS A 171 -20.62 8.92 5.14
CA LYS A 171 -21.97 8.69 4.58
C LYS A 171 -21.92 8.32 3.09
N ILE A 172 -21.14 9.05 2.30
CA ILE A 172 -20.95 8.80 0.86
C ILE A 172 -20.35 7.40 0.62
N LEU A 173 -19.37 6.98 1.43
CA LEU A 173 -18.78 5.66 1.31
C LEU A 173 -19.71 4.52 1.78
N GLY A 174 -20.59 4.79 2.75
CA GLY A 174 -21.58 3.81 3.22
C GLY A 174 -22.61 3.44 2.15
N ASP A 175 -23.06 4.42 1.36
CA ASP A 175 -24.02 4.20 0.28
C ASP A 175 -23.35 3.53 -0.95
N PRO A 176 -23.81 2.34 -1.40
CA PRO A 176 -23.23 1.65 -2.57
C PRO A 176 -23.25 2.45 -3.87
N THR A 177 -24.32 3.23 -4.11
CA THR A 177 -24.49 4.00 -5.36
C THR A 177 -23.58 5.21 -5.38
N GLN A 178 -23.50 5.94 -4.25
CA GLN A 178 -22.62 7.09 -4.12
C GLN A 178 -21.15 6.67 -4.06
N ARG A 179 -20.84 5.55 -3.41
CA ARG A 179 -19.49 4.95 -3.40
C ARG A 179 -19.00 4.58 -4.79
N LEU A 180 -19.83 4.00 -5.64
CA LEU A 180 -19.44 3.69 -7.03
C LEU A 180 -19.05 4.96 -7.81
N LYS A 181 -19.72 6.08 -7.50
CA LYS A 181 -19.61 7.32 -8.27
C LYS A 181 -18.56 8.29 -7.74
N TYR A 182 -18.43 8.39 -6.42
CA TYR A 182 -17.62 9.38 -5.70
C TYR A 182 -16.56 8.74 -4.80
N GLY A 183 -16.56 7.41 -4.63
CA GLY A 183 -15.71 6.72 -3.67
C GLY A 183 -14.22 6.99 -3.88
N ASN A 184 -13.75 7.06 -5.12
CA ASN A 184 -12.34 7.34 -5.40
C ASN A 184 -11.91 8.74 -4.89
N ASP A 185 -12.71 9.78 -5.18
CA ASP A 185 -12.41 11.14 -4.69
C ASP A 185 -12.45 11.18 -3.15
N VAL A 186 -13.42 10.51 -2.53
CA VAL A 186 -13.53 10.45 -1.07
C VAL A 186 -12.34 9.71 -0.43
N VAL A 187 -11.90 8.60 -1.01
CA VAL A 187 -10.74 7.84 -0.51
C VAL A 187 -9.46 8.67 -0.62
N ILE A 188 -9.26 9.39 -1.73
CA ILE A 188 -8.14 10.32 -1.89
C ILE A 188 -8.18 11.38 -0.78
N LEU A 189 -9.33 12.02 -0.58
CA LEU A 189 -9.50 13.07 0.44
C LEU A 189 -9.20 12.55 1.84
N LEU A 190 -9.77 11.41 2.23
CA LEU A 190 -9.51 10.82 3.55
C LEU A 190 -8.02 10.45 3.72
N THR A 191 -7.39 9.88 2.69
CA THR A 191 -5.98 9.49 2.73
C THR A 191 -5.07 10.71 2.95
N LEU A 192 -5.31 11.80 2.23
CA LEU A 192 -4.54 13.03 2.37
C LEU A 192 -4.83 13.75 3.69
N LEU A 193 -6.10 13.79 4.13
CA LEU A 193 -6.48 14.41 5.41
C LEU A 193 -5.92 13.68 6.62
N VAL A 194 -5.83 12.35 6.60
CA VAL A 194 -5.18 11.55 7.64
C VAL A 194 -3.67 11.83 7.72
N ASN A 195 -3.04 12.12 6.58
CA ASN A 195 -1.62 12.43 6.49
C ASN A 195 -1.26 13.89 6.83
N TYR A 196 -2.26 14.78 6.97
CA TYR A 196 -2.03 16.18 7.34
C TYR A 196 -1.47 16.32 8.76
N ARG A 197 -0.28 16.93 8.90
CA ARG A 197 0.43 17.14 10.19
C ARG A 197 0.53 15.90 11.07
N LYS A 198 0.57 14.71 10.46
CA LYS A 198 0.59 13.40 11.14
C LYS A 198 1.79 13.27 12.09
N SER A 199 2.92 13.89 11.75
CA SER A 199 4.15 13.88 12.56
C SER A 199 4.14 14.89 13.72
N ASP A 200 3.34 15.96 13.63
CA ASP A 200 3.41 17.10 14.56
C ASP A 200 2.39 16.96 15.69
N ARG A 201 1.19 16.44 15.38
CA ARG A 201 0.06 16.34 16.33
C ARG A 201 -0.84 15.16 16.03
N THR A 202 -1.64 14.77 17.03
CA THR A 202 -2.70 13.77 16.84
C THR A 202 -3.75 14.31 15.85
N ASN A 203 -3.87 13.65 14.72
CA ASN A 203 -4.81 14.03 13.67
C ASN A 203 -6.23 13.51 13.98
N PRO A 204 -7.27 14.36 14.03
CA PRO A 204 -8.65 13.93 14.28
C PRO A 204 -9.18 12.91 13.27
N TYR A 205 -8.81 13.02 11.99
CA TYR A 205 -9.21 12.04 10.96
C TYR A 205 -8.55 10.70 11.18
N ALA A 206 -7.29 10.67 11.66
CA ALA A 206 -6.63 9.42 12.04
C ALA A 206 -7.33 8.75 13.23
N VAL A 207 -7.78 9.56 14.21
CA VAL A 207 -8.57 9.07 15.36
C VAL A 207 -9.95 8.59 14.92
N GLN A 208 -10.65 9.34 14.08
CA GLN A 208 -11.97 8.93 13.58
C GLN A 208 -11.85 7.68 12.72
N LEU A 209 -10.83 7.58 11.87
CA LEU A 209 -10.54 6.37 11.09
C LEU A 209 -10.25 5.17 12.00
N SER A 210 -9.56 5.36 13.13
CA SER A 210 -9.28 4.28 14.10
C SER A 210 -10.49 3.84 14.92
N LEU A 211 -11.51 4.69 15.04
CA LEU A 211 -12.77 4.43 15.72
C LEU A 211 -13.89 3.95 14.78
N LEU A 212 -13.62 3.81 13.48
CA LEU A 212 -14.59 3.28 12.54
C LEU A 212 -14.82 1.79 12.79
N ASP A 213 -16.09 1.42 12.99
CA ASP A 213 -16.54 0.03 13.05
C ASP A 213 -17.12 -0.47 11.72
N ASP A 214 -17.26 0.41 10.70
CA ASP A 214 -17.97 0.12 9.45
C ASP A 214 -17.11 -0.48 8.32
N GLU A 215 -17.75 -1.32 7.50
CA GLU A 215 -17.20 -2.00 6.32
C GLU A 215 -17.05 -1.05 5.12
N PHE A 216 -15.82 -0.65 4.79
CA PHE A 216 -15.55 0.15 3.58
C PHE A 216 -14.87 -0.69 2.50
N ALA A 217 -15.56 -0.88 1.37
CA ALA A 217 -14.95 -1.37 0.15
C ALA A 217 -14.25 -0.19 -0.56
N LEU A 218 -12.93 -0.19 -0.55
CA LEU A 218 -12.10 0.84 -1.19
C LEU A 218 -11.93 0.51 -2.68
N HIS A 219 -12.42 1.38 -3.57
CA HIS A 219 -12.20 1.33 -5.02
C HIS A 219 -11.53 2.64 -5.50
N GLY A 220 -10.45 2.54 -6.28
CA GLY A 220 -9.57 3.66 -6.60
C GLY A 220 -8.26 3.24 -7.26
N GLN A 221 -7.36 4.19 -7.50
CA GLN A 221 -6.07 3.92 -8.14
C GLN A 221 -5.13 3.11 -7.23
N ASN A 222 -4.39 2.17 -7.82
CA ASN A 222 -3.58 1.15 -7.14
C ASN A 222 -2.76 1.67 -5.94
N THR A 223 -2.04 2.79 -6.11
CA THR A 223 -1.17 3.34 -5.07
C THR A 223 -1.93 4.05 -3.94
N VAL A 224 -2.96 4.84 -4.28
CA VAL A 224 -3.79 5.55 -3.30
C VAL A 224 -4.56 4.56 -2.45
N LEU A 225 -5.13 3.52 -3.07
CA LEU A 225 -5.83 2.47 -2.33
C LEU A 225 -4.92 1.72 -1.39
N LEU A 226 -3.70 1.37 -1.82
CA LEU A 226 -2.73 0.72 -0.96
C LEU A 226 -2.33 1.60 0.22
N LEU A 227 -2.16 2.90 0.01
CA LEU A 227 -1.88 3.84 1.09
C LEU A 227 -3.08 3.96 2.04
N ALA A 228 -4.29 4.10 1.51
CA ALA A 228 -5.52 4.13 2.31
C ALA A 228 -5.70 2.84 3.14
N LEU A 229 -5.46 1.68 2.51
CA LEU A 229 -5.49 0.38 3.16
C LEU A 229 -4.42 0.27 4.25
N TYR A 230 -3.21 0.75 3.98
CA TYR A 230 -2.15 0.84 4.97
C TYR A 230 -2.59 1.67 6.17
N GLU A 231 -3.09 2.89 5.97
CA GLU A 231 -3.53 3.76 7.06
C GLU A 231 -4.68 3.12 7.85
N ALA A 232 -5.64 2.49 7.17
CA ALA A 232 -6.72 1.77 7.83
C ALA A 232 -6.22 0.60 8.69
N VAL A 233 -5.33 -0.25 8.15
CA VAL A 233 -4.78 -1.41 8.88
C VAL A 233 -3.83 -0.98 10.00
N HIS A 234 -3.04 0.06 9.80
CA HIS A 234 -2.06 0.53 10.77
C HIS A 234 -2.72 1.29 11.93
N LEU A 235 -3.71 2.13 11.65
CA LEU A 235 -4.36 2.99 12.63
C LEU A 235 -5.57 2.34 13.31
N ASN A 236 -6.32 1.49 12.60
CA ASN A 236 -7.55 0.89 13.10
C ASN A 236 -7.40 -0.62 13.35
N ARG A 237 -7.37 -1.02 14.63
CA ARG A 237 -7.34 -2.45 15.00
C ARG A 237 -8.64 -3.18 14.70
N ASN A 238 -9.79 -2.50 14.80
CA ASN A 238 -11.10 -3.07 14.48
C ASN A 238 -11.21 -3.33 12.97
N PHE A 239 -10.58 -2.50 12.13
CA PHE A 239 -10.56 -2.71 10.69
C PHE A 239 -9.90 -4.03 10.28
N ILE A 240 -8.92 -4.52 11.05
CA ILE A 240 -8.34 -5.85 10.81
C ILE A 240 -9.37 -6.96 11.06
N THR A 241 -10.21 -6.80 12.09
CA THR A 241 -11.37 -7.68 12.30
C THR A 241 -12.31 -7.64 11.11
N THR A 242 -12.64 -6.44 10.62
CA THR A 242 -13.47 -6.23 9.43
C THR A 242 -12.88 -6.89 8.19
N LEU A 243 -11.58 -6.72 7.91
CA LEU A 243 -10.90 -7.38 6.77
C LEU A 243 -11.09 -8.90 6.78
N ALA A 244 -11.08 -9.46 7.98
CA ALA A 244 -11.17 -10.88 8.20
C ALA A 244 -12.64 -11.35 8.12
N THR A 245 -13.60 -10.66 8.72
CA THR A 245 -15.01 -11.12 8.80
C THR A 245 -15.88 -10.75 7.60
N THR A 246 -15.56 -9.68 6.87
CA THR A 246 -16.42 -9.18 5.79
C THR A 246 -16.44 -10.18 4.64
N HIS A 247 -17.61 -10.78 4.38
CA HIS A 247 -17.78 -11.66 3.24
C HIS A 247 -17.96 -10.84 1.97
N THR A 248 -17.05 -10.98 1.02
CA THR A 248 -17.27 -10.41 -0.32
C THR A 248 -18.24 -11.31 -1.07
N GLU A 249 -19.36 -10.80 -1.56
CA GLU A 249 -20.15 -11.52 -2.56
C GLU A 249 -19.21 -11.86 -3.72
N ALA A 250 -19.22 -13.12 -4.17
CA ALA A 250 -18.34 -13.63 -5.22
C ALA A 250 -18.45 -12.75 -6.47
N SER A 251 -17.59 -11.74 -6.57
CA SER A 251 -17.61 -10.81 -7.69
C SER A 251 -17.13 -11.57 -8.92
N THR A 252 -18.06 -11.80 -9.85
CA THR A 252 -17.85 -12.45 -11.14
C THR A 252 -17.08 -11.57 -12.14
N ALA A 253 -16.34 -10.55 -11.67
CA ALA A 253 -15.60 -9.64 -12.52
C ALA A 253 -14.12 -9.63 -12.12
N PRO A 254 -13.17 -9.90 -13.05
CA PRO A 254 -11.79 -9.56 -12.79
C PRO A 254 -11.69 -8.03 -12.59
N PRO A 255 -10.78 -7.53 -11.75
CA PRO A 255 -10.53 -6.09 -11.70
C PRO A 255 -10.07 -5.66 -13.09
N ASP A 256 -10.82 -4.77 -13.74
CA ASP A 256 -10.42 -4.09 -14.96
C ASP A 256 -9.13 -3.31 -14.69
N LEU A 257 -8.00 -4.00 -14.87
CA LEU A 257 -6.66 -3.45 -14.82
C LEU A 257 -6.10 -3.52 -16.24
N LEU A 258 -5.70 -2.35 -16.73
CA LEU A 258 -5.09 -2.04 -18.04
C LEU A 258 -6.08 -1.50 -19.07
N ASN A 259 -6.42 -0.21 -18.91
CA ASN A 259 -6.86 0.63 -20.02
C ASN A 259 -5.64 0.88 -20.94
N ASN A 260 -5.28 -0.11 -21.76
CA ASN A 260 -4.46 0.08 -22.95
C ASN A 260 -5.38 -0.19 -24.15
N SER A 261 -5.71 0.88 -24.85
CA SER A 261 -6.23 0.83 -26.21
C SER A 261 -5.27 0.03 -27.08
N ASP A 262 -5.67 -1.19 -27.44
CA ASP A 262 -5.52 -1.86 -28.73
C ASP A 262 -5.44 -3.39 -28.54
N VAL A 263 -6.15 -4.10 -29.40
CA VAL A 263 -6.42 -5.55 -29.45
C VAL A 263 -7.66 -5.99 -28.66
N ILE A 264 -8.76 -6.14 -29.39
CA ILE A 264 -9.98 -6.84 -28.97
C ILE A 264 -9.64 -8.35 -28.94
N PRO A 265 -9.66 -9.05 -27.78
CA PRO A 265 -9.67 -10.49 -27.75
C PRO A 265 -11.13 -10.99 -27.84
N ASP A 266 -11.35 -11.96 -28.69
CA ASP A 266 -12.65 -12.56 -29.01
C ASP A 266 -13.37 -13.07 -27.74
N LEU A 267 -14.54 -12.48 -27.45
CA LEU A 267 -15.32 -12.64 -26.21
C LEU A 267 -16.06 -13.98 -26.07
N GLN A 268 -15.68 -15.02 -26.82
CA GLN A 268 -16.42 -16.30 -26.84
C GLN A 268 -15.69 -17.50 -26.20
N THR A 269 -14.55 -17.30 -25.51
CA THR A 269 -13.82 -18.42 -24.87
C THR A 269 -13.34 -18.16 -23.43
N VAL A 270 -14.07 -17.35 -22.67
CA VAL A 270 -13.90 -17.31 -21.21
C VAL A 270 -14.93 -18.25 -20.59
N PRO A 271 -14.54 -19.39 -19.99
CA PRO A 271 -15.48 -20.23 -19.27
C PRO A 271 -16.06 -19.40 -18.12
N MET A 272 -17.39 -19.32 -18.04
CA MET A 272 -18.08 -18.77 -16.87
C MET A 272 -17.56 -19.48 -15.62
N LEU A 273 -16.90 -18.74 -14.73
CA LEU A 273 -16.40 -19.25 -13.46
C LEU A 273 -17.59 -19.59 -12.56
N GLU A 274 -17.73 -20.87 -12.22
CA GLU A 274 -18.69 -21.36 -11.21
C GLU A 274 -18.48 -20.61 -9.89
N ALA A 275 -19.59 -20.20 -9.24
CA ALA A 275 -19.54 -19.55 -7.94
C ALA A 275 -18.73 -20.39 -6.95
N SER A 276 -17.67 -19.83 -6.37
CA SER A 276 -16.79 -20.55 -5.44
C SER A 276 -17.58 -20.98 -4.20
N GLN A 277 -17.57 -22.28 -3.89
CA GLN A 277 -18.22 -22.86 -2.70
C GLN A 277 -17.55 -22.43 -1.38
N TYR A 278 -16.44 -21.70 -1.45
CA TYR A 278 -15.63 -21.27 -0.30
C TYR A 278 -15.91 -19.82 0.06
N PRO A 279 -15.83 -19.46 1.36
CA PRO A 279 -16.00 -18.08 1.78
C PRO A 279 -14.92 -17.20 1.14
N THR A 280 -15.26 -15.96 0.78
CA THR A 280 -14.32 -14.93 0.34
C THR A 280 -14.39 -13.75 1.31
N ASN A 281 -13.25 -13.11 1.58
CA ASN A 281 -13.19 -11.91 2.41
C ASN A 281 -12.17 -10.90 1.88
N LEU A 282 -12.01 -9.77 2.55
CA LEU A 282 -11.08 -8.73 2.11
C LEU A 282 -9.61 -9.16 2.24
N ILE A 283 -9.23 -10.04 3.19
CA ILE A 283 -7.87 -10.61 3.24
C ILE A 283 -7.57 -11.43 1.97
N VAL A 284 -8.55 -12.19 1.46
CA VAL A 284 -8.43 -12.90 0.17
C VAL A 284 -8.17 -11.91 -0.97
N ALA A 285 -8.91 -10.80 -1.02
CA ALA A 285 -8.72 -9.75 -2.01
C ALA A 285 -7.32 -9.09 -1.89
N VAL A 286 -6.85 -8.84 -0.67
CA VAL A 286 -5.50 -8.32 -0.41
C VAL A 286 -4.44 -9.30 -0.92
N PHE A 287 -4.57 -10.60 -0.66
CA PHE A 287 -3.60 -11.60 -1.13
C PHE A 287 -3.60 -11.73 -2.65
N GLN A 288 -4.79 -11.73 -3.27
CA GLN A 288 -4.94 -11.68 -4.73
C GLN A 288 -4.24 -10.46 -5.30
N TYR A 289 -4.50 -9.27 -4.75
CA TYR A 289 -3.88 -8.04 -5.19
C TYR A 289 -2.36 -8.06 -5.01
N CYS A 290 -1.85 -8.48 -3.84
CA CYS A 290 -0.41 -8.63 -3.62
C CYS A 290 0.23 -9.57 -4.64
N SER A 291 -0.46 -10.66 -5.04
CA SER A 291 0.05 -11.57 -6.08
C SER A 291 0.16 -10.91 -7.46
N VAL A 292 -0.77 -10.02 -7.82
CA VAL A 292 -0.70 -9.24 -9.07
C VAL A 292 0.50 -8.30 -9.03
N VAL A 293 0.64 -7.53 -7.95
CA VAL A 293 1.75 -6.58 -7.79
C VAL A 293 3.10 -7.29 -7.78
N MET A 294 3.21 -8.44 -7.12
CA MET A 294 4.42 -9.26 -7.13
C MET A 294 4.75 -9.83 -8.52
N ALA A 295 3.75 -10.11 -9.35
CA ALA A 295 3.98 -10.59 -10.71
C ALA A 295 4.47 -9.49 -11.67
N ASP A 296 4.20 -8.21 -11.38
CA ASP A 296 4.64 -7.07 -12.18
C ASP A 296 5.91 -6.41 -11.64
N HIS A 297 7.06 -6.86 -12.13
CA HIS A 297 8.38 -6.35 -11.73
C HIS A 297 9.04 -5.45 -12.79
N LYS A 298 8.24 -4.78 -13.64
CA LYS A 298 8.78 -4.00 -14.79
C LYS A 298 8.97 -2.51 -14.50
N ASN A 299 8.15 -1.91 -13.63
CA ASN A 299 8.11 -0.45 -13.45
C ASN A 299 8.53 -0.03 -12.03
N GLU A 300 9.07 1.19 -11.86
CA GLU A 300 9.48 1.71 -10.55
C GLU A 300 8.28 1.88 -9.58
N ASN A 301 7.12 2.32 -10.08
CA ASN A 301 5.88 2.36 -9.30
C ASN A 301 5.48 0.98 -8.76
N SER A 302 5.78 -0.09 -9.49
CA SER A 302 5.51 -1.46 -9.06
C SER A 302 6.38 -1.85 -7.85
N LEU A 303 7.61 -1.33 -7.73
CA LEU A 303 8.46 -1.56 -6.54
C LEU A 303 7.95 -0.82 -5.29
N THR A 304 7.42 0.39 -5.47
CA THR A 304 6.77 1.18 -4.40
C THR A 304 5.52 0.46 -3.91
N ASN A 305 4.65 0.02 -4.83
CA ASN A 305 3.45 -0.74 -4.50
C ASN A 305 3.79 -2.08 -3.85
N LEU A 306 4.82 -2.77 -4.33
CA LEU A 306 5.31 -4.00 -3.73
C LEU A 306 5.79 -3.79 -2.29
N LYS A 307 6.48 -2.69 -2.02
CA LYS A 307 6.90 -2.33 -0.66
C LYS A 307 5.70 -2.06 0.24
N LEU A 308 4.69 -1.32 -0.22
CA LEU A 308 3.44 -1.12 0.52
C LEU A 308 2.71 -2.44 0.79
N CYS A 309 2.61 -3.34 -0.20
CA CYS A 309 2.03 -4.67 -0.02
C CYS A 309 2.71 -5.43 1.13
N PHE A 310 4.05 -5.44 1.17
CA PHE A 310 4.76 -6.10 2.27
C PHE A 310 4.55 -5.43 3.62
N ILE A 311 4.45 -4.10 3.67
CA ILE A 311 4.16 -3.37 4.91
C ILE A 311 2.75 -3.71 5.42
N VAL A 312 1.75 -3.72 4.54
CA VAL A 312 0.37 -4.12 4.88
C VAL A 312 0.33 -5.56 5.37
N LEU A 313 0.97 -6.50 4.66
CA LEU A 313 1.09 -7.89 5.08
C LEU A 313 1.83 -8.05 6.42
N THR A 314 2.82 -7.20 6.69
CA THR A 314 3.51 -7.17 7.99
C THR A 314 2.52 -6.81 9.09
N CYS A 315 1.73 -5.75 8.92
CA CYS A 315 0.73 -5.34 9.91
C CYS A 315 -0.33 -6.43 10.14
N ILE A 316 -0.85 -7.05 9.07
CA ILE A 316 -1.80 -8.17 9.16
C ILE A 316 -1.17 -9.37 9.90
N SER A 317 0.10 -9.69 9.63
CA SER A 317 0.80 -10.82 10.26
C SER A 317 1.19 -10.57 11.73
N GLU A 318 1.13 -9.32 12.21
CA GLU A 318 1.34 -9.01 13.63
C GLU A 318 0.04 -9.06 14.45
N ASP A 319 -1.11 -8.87 13.80
CA ASP A 319 -2.40 -8.83 14.50
C ASP A 319 -2.87 -10.22 14.96
N GLN A 320 -3.32 -10.29 16.21
CA GLN A 320 -3.73 -11.55 16.84
C GLN A 320 -5.01 -12.12 16.23
N TYR A 321 -5.98 -11.26 15.87
CA TYR A 321 -7.26 -11.68 15.35
C TYR A 321 -7.13 -12.19 13.90
N ALA A 322 -6.44 -11.42 13.05
CA ALA A 322 -6.13 -11.84 11.69
C ALA A 322 -5.39 -13.18 11.68
N ASN A 323 -4.37 -13.35 12.52
CA ASN A 323 -3.66 -14.62 12.61
C ASN A 323 -4.55 -15.79 13.06
N SER A 324 -5.41 -15.59 14.07
CA SER A 324 -6.37 -16.61 14.51
C SER A 324 -7.25 -17.05 13.36
N MET A 325 -7.82 -16.09 12.63
CA MET A 325 -8.67 -16.38 11.50
C MET A 325 -7.93 -17.03 10.33
N MET A 326 -6.73 -16.54 9.99
CA MET A 326 -5.92 -17.08 8.89
C MET A 326 -5.52 -18.54 9.09
N HIS A 327 -5.45 -19.02 10.34
CA HIS A 327 -5.09 -20.41 10.66
C HIS A 327 -6.29 -21.34 10.86
N ASN A 328 -7.49 -20.80 11.16
CA ASN A 328 -8.65 -21.61 11.54
C ASN A 328 -9.62 -21.91 10.39
N LEU A 329 -9.72 -21.03 9.39
CA LEU A 329 -10.70 -21.14 8.30
C LEU A 329 -10.02 -21.48 6.96
N THR A 330 -10.69 -22.28 6.14
CA THR A 330 -10.20 -22.67 4.81
C THR A 330 -10.78 -21.79 3.73
N PHE A 331 -9.91 -21.36 2.82
CA PHE A 331 -10.24 -20.45 1.72
C PHE A 331 -9.68 -21.00 0.41
N GLN A 332 -10.29 -20.62 -0.69
CA GLN A 332 -9.73 -20.84 -2.02
C GLN A 332 -9.31 -19.48 -2.60
N VAL A 333 -8.01 -19.28 -2.77
CA VAL A 333 -7.46 -17.98 -3.19
C VAL A 333 -6.82 -18.11 -4.56
N TYR A 334 -7.05 -17.11 -5.42
CA TYR A 334 -6.40 -17.01 -6.71
C TYR A 334 -5.05 -16.28 -6.54
N LEU A 335 -3.93 -16.97 -6.78
CA LEU A 335 -2.62 -16.34 -6.76
C LEU A 335 -2.09 -16.22 -8.18
N ASN A 336 -1.84 -15.00 -8.63
CA ASN A 336 -1.16 -14.74 -9.88
C ASN A 336 0.30 -15.19 -9.77
N LYS A 337 0.72 -16.04 -10.70
CA LYS A 337 2.08 -16.56 -10.78
C LYS A 337 2.84 -15.86 -11.89
N ALA A 338 4.04 -15.37 -11.59
CA ALA A 338 4.88 -14.75 -12.60
C ALA A 338 5.27 -15.77 -13.68
N HIS A 339 5.29 -15.33 -14.94
CA HIS A 339 5.67 -16.20 -16.05
C HIS A 339 7.19 -16.40 -16.05
N MET A 340 7.64 -17.64 -15.80
CA MET A 340 9.05 -18.02 -15.85
C MET A 340 9.32 -18.90 -17.07
N ARG A 341 10.43 -18.66 -17.79
CA ARG A 341 10.79 -19.39 -19.02
C ARG A 341 10.85 -20.91 -18.87
N HIS A 342 11.11 -21.40 -17.66
CA HIS A 342 11.26 -22.83 -17.36
C HIS A 342 10.02 -23.44 -16.70
N ARG A 343 8.95 -22.65 -16.47
CA ARG A 343 7.71 -23.10 -15.86
C ARG A 343 6.67 -23.33 -16.95
N LYS A 344 6.23 -24.57 -17.14
CA LYS A 344 4.99 -24.83 -17.88
C LYS A 344 3.84 -24.28 -17.03
N LEU A 345 3.06 -23.34 -17.56
CA LEU A 345 1.82 -22.87 -16.93
C LEU A 345 0.88 -24.07 -16.77
N THR A 346 0.82 -24.65 -15.57
CA THR A 346 -0.19 -25.65 -15.23
C THR A 346 -1.54 -24.95 -15.23
N SER A 347 -2.53 -25.56 -15.90
CA SER A 347 -3.90 -25.04 -16.08
C SER A 347 -4.66 -24.74 -14.78
N ASP A 348 -4.17 -25.22 -13.61
CA ASP A 348 -4.76 -24.90 -12.31
C ASP A 348 -4.40 -23.47 -11.89
N ARG A 349 -5.27 -22.55 -12.31
CA ARG A 349 -5.34 -21.16 -11.87
C ARG A 349 -5.68 -21.06 -10.38
N PHE A 350 -6.42 -22.03 -9.83
CA PHE A 350 -6.82 -22.05 -8.44
C PHE A 350 -5.80 -22.73 -7.55
N SER A 351 -5.45 -22.08 -6.43
CA SER A 351 -4.77 -22.79 -5.34
C SER A 351 -5.72 -23.81 -4.70
N LYS A 352 -5.17 -24.87 -4.11
CA LYS A 352 -5.95 -25.85 -3.35
C LYS A 352 -6.61 -25.14 -2.16
N PRO A 353 -7.85 -25.49 -1.77
CA PRO A 353 -8.46 -24.95 -0.56
C PRO A 353 -7.58 -25.21 0.66
N GLN A 354 -7.17 -24.14 1.35
CA GLN A 354 -6.24 -24.22 2.46
C GLN A 354 -6.41 -23.03 3.42
N PRO A 355 -5.86 -23.07 4.64
CA PRO A 355 -5.83 -21.91 5.52
C PRO A 355 -5.13 -20.71 4.87
N LEU A 356 -5.59 -19.49 5.13
CA LEU A 356 -4.94 -18.28 4.58
C LEU A 356 -3.48 -18.16 5.00
N ALA A 357 -3.11 -18.65 6.18
CA ALA A 357 -1.70 -18.71 6.58
C ALA A 357 -0.84 -19.53 5.62
N ALA A 358 -1.37 -20.65 5.08
CA ALA A 358 -0.69 -21.45 4.05
C ALA A 358 -0.62 -20.69 2.72
N THR A 359 -1.71 -20.04 2.30
CA THR A 359 -1.74 -19.19 1.10
C THR A 359 -0.75 -18.02 1.18
N LEU A 360 -0.61 -17.40 2.36
CA LEU A 360 0.38 -16.35 2.59
C LEU A 360 1.80 -16.90 2.46
N LEU A 361 2.09 -18.08 3.03
CA LEU A 361 3.39 -18.74 2.86
C LEU A 361 3.67 -19.07 1.38
N ASP A 362 2.67 -19.51 0.62
CA ASP A 362 2.80 -19.74 -0.82
C ASP A 362 3.12 -18.45 -1.58
N LEU A 363 2.44 -17.35 -1.26
CA LEU A 363 2.69 -16.03 -1.85
C LEU A 363 4.13 -15.56 -1.58
N LEU A 364 4.59 -15.67 -0.33
CA LEU A 364 5.94 -15.29 0.07
C LEU A 364 7.01 -16.21 -0.56
N THR A 365 6.73 -17.50 -0.66
CA THR A 365 7.60 -18.48 -1.33
C THR A 365 7.72 -18.18 -2.82
N GLU A 366 6.60 -17.86 -3.47
CA GLU A 366 6.58 -17.48 -4.88
C GLU A 366 7.39 -16.20 -5.13
N PHE A 367 7.28 -15.19 -4.26
CA PHE A 367 8.14 -14.00 -4.31
C PHE A 367 9.62 -14.37 -4.23
N ILE A 368 10.01 -15.20 -3.25
CA ILE A 368 11.42 -15.58 -3.04
C ILE A 368 12.02 -16.20 -4.29
N VAL A 369 11.28 -17.10 -4.96
CA VAL A 369 11.75 -17.83 -6.16
C VAL A 369 11.78 -16.93 -7.40
N THR A 370 10.81 -16.03 -7.55
CA THR A 370 10.66 -15.21 -8.76
C THR A 370 11.56 -13.97 -8.76
N HIS A 371 12.00 -13.49 -7.59
CA HIS A 371 12.74 -12.23 -7.44
C HIS A 371 14.25 -12.39 -7.22
N LEU A 372 14.82 -13.53 -7.64
CA LEU A 372 16.28 -13.76 -7.71
C LEU A 372 16.91 -12.97 -8.88
N LEU A 373 16.81 -11.65 -8.81
CA LEU A 373 17.18 -10.70 -9.85
C LEU A 373 18.61 -10.18 -9.67
N LYS A 374 19.25 -9.76 -10.78
CA LYS A 374 20.56 -9.08 -10.74
C LYS A 374 20.53 -7.80 -9.89
N LYS A 375 19.44 -7.04 -9.97
CA LYS A 375 19.14 -5.94 -9.03
C LYS A 375 18.40 -6.53 -7.85
N PHE A 376 19.16 -7.07 -6.89
CA PHE A 376 18.60 -7.80 -5.74
C PHE A 376 17.77 -6.87 -4.83
N PRO A 377 16.45 -7.12 -4.67
CA PRO A 377 15.55 -6.27 -3.87
C PRO A 377 15.68 -6.57 -2.36
N MET A 378 16.81 -6.20 -1.77
CA MET A 378 17.18 -6.51 -0.38
C MET A 378 16.11 -6.12 0.66
N GLU A 379 15.55 -4.92 0.54
CA GLU A 379 14.54 -4.42 1.49
C GLU A 379 13.28 -5.30 1.46
N HIS A 380 12.81 -5.66 0.26
CA HIS A 380 11.65 -6.54 0.09
C HIS A 380 11.89 -7.94 0.63
N TYR A 381 13.12 -8.47 0.49
CA TYR A 381 13.50 -9.76 1.11
C TYR A 381 13.50 -9.70 2.64
N LEU A 382 13.98 -8.61 3.25
CA LEU A 382 13.93 -8.42 4.70
C LEU A 382 12.48 -8.42 5.21
N LEU A 383 11.56 -7.74 4.50
CA LEU A 383 10.13 -7.74 4.83
C LEU A 383 9.52 -9.14 4.65
N CYS A 384 9.79 -9.80 3.52
CA CYS A 384 9.29 -11.14 3.21
C CYS A 384 9.69 -12.16 4.30
N ILE A 385 10.98 -12.24 4.64
CA ILE A 385 11.47 -13.14 5.70
C ILE A 385 10.90 -12.74 7.07
N GLY A 386 10.74 -11.43 7.32
CA GLY A 386 10.10 -10.93 8.53
C GLY A 386 8.64 -11.37 8.69
N ILE A 387 7.87 -11.48 7.60
CA ILE A 387 6.49 -11.99 7.65
C ILE A 387 6.49 -13.50 7.92
N ILE A 388 7.36 -14.28 7.24
CA ILE A 388 7.51 -15.72 7.51
C ILE A 388 7.84 -15.96 8.99
N GLN A 389 8.77 -15.18 9.56
CA GLN A 389 9.13 -15.26 10.97
C GLN A 389 7.91 -15.03 11.89
N ARG A 390 7.11 -14.00 11.61
CA ARG A 390 5.91 -13.66 12.41
C ARG A 390 4.87 -14.77 12.39
N ILE A 391 4.61 -15.36 11.23
CA ILE A 391 3.67 -16.49 11.08
C ILE A 391 4.16 -17.70 11.89
N ILE A 392 5.44 -18.06 11.80
CA ILE A 392 6.00 -19.19 12.56
C ILE A 392 5.96 -18.91 14.07
N ILE A 393 6.29 -17.70 14.51
CA ILE A 393 6.25 -17.32 15.93
C ILE A 393 4.82 -17.35 16.46
N TYR A 394 3.83 -16.93 15.66
CA TYR A 394 2.42 -17.07 16.02
C TYR A 394 2.03 -18.55 16.20
N GLN A 395 2.43 -19.42 15.27
CA GLN A 395 2.19 -20.85 15.36
C GLN A 395 2.83 -21.49 16.59
N LYS A 396 4.09 -21.13 16.92
CA LYS A 396 4.76 -21.53 18.16
C LYS A 396 3.95 -21.11 19.39
N ARG A 397 3.62 -19.81 19.48
CA ARG A 397 2.93 -19.21 20.64
C ARG A 397 1.58 -19.89 20.90
N CYS A 398 0.82 -20.13 19.83
CA CYS A 398 -0.51 -20.72 19.90
C CYS A 398 -0.52 -22.25 19.78
N ARG A 399 0.65 -22.89 19.59
CA ARG A 399 0.83 -24.33 19.33
C ARG A 399 -0.03 -24.84 18.17
N ILE A 400 -0.14 -24.05 17.11
CA ILE A 400 -0.91 -24.39 15.92
C ILE A 400 -0.05 -25.23 14.99
N ARG A 401 -0.54 -26.42 14.67
CA ARG A 401 0.12 -27.34 13.72
C ARG A 401 -0.47 -27.22 12.33
N LEU A 402 0.11 -26.33 11.53
CA LEU A 402 -0.33 -26.11 10.16
C LEU A 402 0.11 -27.28 9.26
N MET A 403 -0.86 -27.91 8.60
CA MET A 403 -0.61 -28.95 7.59
C MET A 403 -0.12 -28.29 6.29
N TYR A 404 1.18 -28.01 6.22
CA TYR A 404 1.80 -27.28 5.12
C TYR A 404 3.07 -28.01 4.62
N PRO A 405 3.33 -28.06 3.29
CA PRO A 405 4.53 -28.68 2.74
C PRO A 405 5.78 -27.81 2.97
N TRP A 406 6.28 -27.72 4.20
CA TRP A 406 7.39 -26.84 4.60
C TRP A 406 8.67 -26.98 3.76
N LYS A 407 8.90 -28.14 3.14
CA LYS A 407 9.97 -28.37 2.18
C LYS A 407 10.01 -27.31 1.07
N THR A 408 8.86 -26.78 0.62
CA THR A 408 8.80 -25.73 -0.40
C THR A 408 9.44 -24.43 0.07
N VAL A 409 9.14 -24.00 1.30
CA VAL A 409 9.70 -22.79 1.94
C VAL A 409 11.20 -22.98 2.17
N TRP A 410 11.63 -24.11 2.74
CA TRP A 410 13.05 -24.38 2.96
C TRP A 410 13.85 -24.37 1.66
N THR A 411 13.32 -25.02 0.61
CA THR A 411 13.98 -25.07 -0.71
C THR A 411 14.10 -23.68 -1.33
N ALA A 412 13.05 -22.84 -1.23
CA ALA A 412 13.08 -21.47 -1.74
C ALA A 412 14.10 -20.60 -0.99
N ILE A 413 14.12 -20.68 0.34
CA ILE A 413 15.06 -19.95 1.18
C ILE A 413 16.52 -20.41 0.94
N ILE A 414 16.77 -21.72 0.81
CA ILE A 414 18.11 -22.24 0.47
C ILE A 414 18.53 -21.78 -0.93
N SER A 415 17.61 -21.76 -1.90
CA SER A 415 17.88 -21.25 -3.24
C SER A 415 18.28 -19.78 -3.23
N MET A 416 17.65 -18.97 -2.37
CA MET A 416 18.03 -17.59 -2.13
C MET A 416 19.41 -17.48 -1.47
N LEU A 417 19.74 -18.31 -0.48
CA LEU A 417 21.08 -18.37 0.12
C LEU A 417 22.15 -18.67 -0.94
N LYS A 418 21.91 -19.66 -1.81
CA LYS A 418 22.78 -19.99 -2.95
C LYS A 418 22.98 -18.79 -3.87
N PHE A 419 21.90 -18.10 -4.23
CA PHE A 419 21.98 -16.90 -5.07
C PHE A 419 22.84 -15.79 -4.45
N ILE A 420 22.64 -15.51 -3.15
CA ILE A 420 23.43 -14.50 -2.41
C ILE A 420 24.91 -14.88 -2.42
N MET A 421 25.24 -16.14 -2.18
CA MET A 421 26.62 -16.63 -2.21
C MET A 421 27.24 -16.55 -3.62
N CYS A 422 26.49 -16.87 -4.67
CA CYS A 422 26.97 -16.70 -6.05
C CYS A 422 27.25 -15.24 -6.42
N GLN A 423 26.58 -14.27 -5.80
CA GLN A 423 26.71 -12.83 -6.08
C GLN A 423 27.43 -12.05 -4.96
N GLU A 424 28.05 -12.74 -4.01
CA GLU A 424 28.59 -12.19 -2.76
C GLU A 424 29.47 -10.94 -2.99
N GLN A 425 30.46 -11.05 -3.87
CA GLN A 425 31.44 -9.98 -4.15
C GLN A 425 30.80 -8.69 -4.67
N GLN A 426 29.64 -8.78 -5.33
CA GLN A 426 28.92 -7.63 -5.85
C GLN A 426 27.95 -7.06 -4.83
N LEU A 427 27.26 -7.91 -4.07
CA LEU A 427 26.23 -7.51 -3.12
C LEU A 427 26.83 -6.84 -1.88
N VAL A 428 27.89 -7.40 -1.28
CA VAL A 428 28.50 -6.84 -0.06
C VAL A 428 28.96 -5.39 -0.24
N LYS A 429 29.40 -5.02 -1.44
CA LYS A 429 29.82 -3.65 -1.76
C LYS A 429 28.68 -2.63 -1.77
N LYS A 430 27.43 -3.09 -1.90
CA LYS A 430 26.23 -2.24 -2.06
C LYS A 430 25.30 -2.28 -0.86
N MET A 431 25.31 -3.37 -0.09
CA MET A 431 24.30 -3.62 0.95
C MET A 431 24.80 -4.62 2.00
N ASN A 432 24.22 -4.52 3.19
CA ASN A 432 24.48 -5.43 4.31
C ASN A 432 23.76 -6.78 4.14
N ILE A 433 24.34 -7.71 3.37
CA ILE A 433 23.76 -9.05 3.19
C ILE A 433 23.71 -9.87 4.49
N PHE A 434 24.57 -9.58 5.48
CA PHE A 434 24.68 -10.35 6.72
C PHE A 434 23.44 -10.25 7.59
N ASN A 435 22.77 -9.10 7.59
CA ASN A 435 21.48 -8.94 8.27
C ASN A 435 20.42 -9.91 7.72
N LEU A 436 20.29 -9.99 6.39
CA LEU A 436 19.35 -10.93 5.76
C LEU A 436 19.73 -12.38 6.03
N LEU A 437 21.03 -12.72 5.90
CA LEU A 437 21.52 -14.07 6.21
C LEU A 437 21.19 -14.47 7.65
N THR A 438 21.42 -13.59 8.61
CA THR A 438 21.09 -13.84 10.03
C THR A 438 19.60 -14.13 10.21
N LYS A 439 18.72 -13.31 9.62
CA LYS A 439 17.26 -13.52 9.71
C LYS A 439 16.84 -14.85 9.09
N VAL A 440 17.40 -15.21 7.94
CA VAL A 440 17.13 -16.47 7.26
C VAL A 440 17.60 -17.68 8.07
N ILE A 441 18.82 -17.63 8.60
CA ILE A 441 19.37 -18.71 9.43
C ILE A 441 18.53 -18.87 10.70
N ASN A 442 18.05 -17.78 11.28
CA ASN A 442 17.18 -17.82 12.45
C ASN A 442 15.81 -18.46 12.15
N ILE A 443 15.30 -18.43 10.91
CA ILE A 443 14.13 -19.23 10.51
C ILE A 443 14.43 -20.72 10.70
N PHE A 444 15.58 -21.22 10.21
CA PHE A 444 15.97 -22.61 10.45
C PHE A 444 16.14 -22.92 11.94
N ASN A 445 16.76 -22.01 12.70
CA ASN A 445 16.90 -22.21 14.15
C ASN A 445 15.55 -22.21 14.89
N LEU A 446 14.53 -21.48 14.41
CA LEU A 446 13.16 -21.58 14.93
C LEU A 446 12.58 -22.98 14.74
N PHE A 447 12.75 -23.58 13.56
CA PHE A 447 12.33 -24.97 13.32
C PHE A 447 13.12 -25.97 14.16
N ILE A 448 14.44 -25.82 14.25
CA ILE A 448 15.32 -26.71 15.04
C ILE A 448 14.95 -26.66 16.53
N THR A 449 14.69 -25.48 17.07
CA THR A 449 14.51 -25.28 18.52
C THR A 449 13.07 -25.49 18.98
N TYR A 450 12.08 -25.11 18.15
CA TYR A 450 10.67 -25.07 18.55
C TYR A 450 9.74 -25.84 17.61
N GLY A 451 10.26 -26.56 16.62
CA GLY A 451 9.42 -27.24 15.63
C GLY A 451 8.45 -28.27 16.23
N ASP A 452 8.68 -28.77 17.44
CA ASP A 452 7.84 -29.74 18.14
C ASP A 452 6.51 -29.11 18.57
N THR A 453 6.51 -27.79 18.74
CA THR A 453 5.35 -26.99 19.09
C THR A 453 4.41 -26.72 17.91
N PHE A 454 4.89 -26.70 16.67
CA PHE A 454 4.11 -26.25 15.51
C PHE A 454 4.23 -27.09 14.22
N LEU A 455 5.21 -27.99 14.09
CA LEU A 455 5.26 -28.94 12.98
C LEU A 455 4.17 -30.00 13.18
N ALA A 456 3.54 -30.37 12.06
CA ALA A 456 2.44 -31.32 12.02
C ALA A 456 2.84 -32.73 12.44
N THR A 457 4.01 -33.19 11.99
CA THR A 457 4.47 -34.57 12.16
C THR A 457 5.97 -34.59 12.44
N THR A 458 6.45 -35.70 13.03
CA THR A 458 7.88 -35.97 13.20
C THR A 458 8.60 -36.14 11.86
N SER A 459 7.91 -36.61 10.82
CA SER A 459 8.46 -36.69 9.45
C SER A 459 8.92 -35.34 8.92
N CYS A 460 8.25 -34.24 9.29
CA CYS A 460 8.70 -32.89 8.90
C CYS A 460 10.06 -32.53 9.51
N TYR A 461 10.39 -33.03 10.71
CA TYR A 461 11.71 -32.86 11.31
C TYR A 461 12.78 -33.64 10.54
N ASP A 462 12.47 -34.89 10.18
CA ASP A 462 13.37 -35.73 9.38
C ASP A 462 13.69 -35.04 8.04
N GLU A 463 12.66 -34.52 7.36
CA GLU A 463 12.80 -33.77 6.11
C GLU A 463 13.65 -32.51 6.27
N LEU A 464 13.47 -31.74 7.36
CA LEU A 464 14.29 -30.56 7.64
C LEU A 464 15.76 -30.95 7.76
N TYR A 465 16.08 -31.94 8.58
CA TYR A 465 17.46 -32.37 8.81
C TYR A 465 18.08 -33.00 7.57
N TYR A 466 17.26 -33.67 6.75
CA TYR A 466 17.68 -34.13 5.43
C TYR A 466 18.05 -32.97 4.52
N GLU A 467 17.20 -31.94 4.38
CA GLU A 467 17.49 -30.79 3.52
C GLU A 467 18.73 -30.02 3.99
N LEU A 468 18.92 -29.85 5.31
CA LEU A 468 20.13 -29.23 5.87
C LEU A 468 21.41 -30.01 5.51
N ASN A 469 21.36 -31.35 5.59
CA ASN A 469 22.49 -32.20 5.24
C ASN A 469 22.75 -32.26 3.73
N ARG A 470 21.68 -32.34 2.93
CA ARG A 470 21.77 -32.37 1.46
C ARG A 470 22.47 -31.13 0.93
N GLU A 471 22.24 -30.00 1.58
CA GLU A 471 22.77 -28.70 1.18
C GLU A 471 23.94 -28.23 2.06
N GLU A 472 24.65 -29.14 2.75
CA GLU A 472 25.72 -28.82 3.71
C GLU A 472 26.73 -27.76 3.23
N LYS A 473 27.08 -27.80 1.94
CA LYS A 473 28.07 -26.92 1.33
C LYS A 473 27.68 -25.46 1.50
N ILE A 474 26.41 -25.11 1.31
CA ILE A 474 25.97 -23.71 1.39
C ILE A 474 26.22 -23.13 2.78
N PHE A 475 25.95 -23.89 3.84
CA PHE A 475 26.13 -23.44 5.21
C PHE A 475 27.62 -23.32 5.57
N SER A 476 28.44 -24.26 5.09
CA SER A 476 29.90 -24.19 5.26
C SER A 476 30.52 -23.00 4.53
N GLU A 477 30.03 -22.67 3.33
CA GLU A 477 30.49 -21.53 2.53
C GLU A 477 30.07 -20.20 3.15
N ILE A 478 28.83 -20.10 3.66
CA ILE A 478 28.36 -18.91 4.40
C ILE A 478 29.21 -18.71 5.66
N GLN A 479 29.53 -19.77 6.40
CA GLN A 479 30.40 -19.68 7.57
C GLN A 479 31.80 -19.17 7.22
N ALA A 480 32.43 -19.74 6.19
CA ALA A 480 33.74 -19.32 5.74
C ALA A 480 33.76 -17.86 5.27
N MET A 481 32.70 -17.45 4.56
CA MET A 481 32.48 -16.07 4.13
C MET A 481 32.33 -15.13 5.33
N ALA A 482 31.45 -15.42 6.28
CA ALA A 482 31.23 -14.60 7.46
C ALA A 482 32.50 -14.47 8.33
N LEU A 483 33.29 -15.54 8.50
CA LEU A 483 34.59 -15.49 9.18
C LEU A 483 35.60 -14.59 8.45
N ARG A 484 35.67 -14.68 7.11
CA ARG A 484 36.54 -13.82 6.29
C ARG A 484 36.24 -12.34 6.52
N TYR A 485 34.97 -11.95 6.50
CA TYR A 485 34.55 -10.57 6.73
C TYR A 485 34.67 -10.12 8.19
N THR A 486 34.63 -11.05 9.14
CA THR A 486 34.90 -10.74 10.56
C THR A 486 36.39 -10.47 10.80
N ALA A 487 37.28 -11.16 10.08
CA ALA A 487 38.73 -11.02 10.20
C ALA A 487 39.29 -9.77 9.49
N MET A 488 38.54 -9.16 8.58
CA MET A 488 38.94 -7.93 7.89
C MET A 488 38.96 -6.73 8.85
N GLU A 489 40.06 -5.97 8.86
CA GLU A 489 40.22 -4.80 9.74
C GLU A 489 39.32 -3.62 9.35
N ALA A 490 39.09 -3.40 8.05
CA ALA A 490 38.33 -2.28 7.50
C ALA A 490 36.99 -2.74 6.87
N ASN A 491 36.14 -3.42 7.64
CA ASN A 491 34.80 -3.86 7.19
C ASN A 491 33.69 -3.23 8.04
N GLU A 492 32.79 -2.48 7.39
CA GLU A 492 31.62 -1.85 8.01
C GLU A 492 30.67 -2.87 8.66
N TYR A 493 30.54 -4.06 8.07
CA TYR A 493 29.58 -5.08 8.50
C TYR A 493 30.19 -6.16 9.41
N LYS A 494 31.30 -5.86 10.09
CA LYS A 494 32.03 -6.83 10.92
C LYS A 494 31.17 -7.47 12.01
N GLU A 495 30.38 -6.67 12.72
CA GLU A 495 29.49 -7.18 13.79
C GLU A 495 28.37 -8.07 13.24
N ASP A 496 27.77 -7.69 12.11
CA ASP A 496 26.70 -8.48 11.51
C ASP A 496 27.23 -9.78 10.90
N ALA A 497 28.44 -9.77 10.33
CA ALA A 497 29.13 -10.99 9.92
C ALA A 497 29.37 -11.94 11.11
N PHE A 498 29.75 -11.41 12.27
CA PHE A 498 29.89 -12.21 13.49
C PHE A 498 28.55 -12.75 14.02
N LYS A 499 27.43 -12.02 13.85
CA LYS A 499 26.10 -12.56 14.17
C LYS A 499 25.75 -13.78 13.30
N VAL A 500 26.07 -13.73 12.00
CA VAL A 500 25.86 -14.87 11.09
C VAL A 500 26.61 -16.11 11.58
N THR A 501 27.88 -15.97 11.99
CA THR A 501 28.67 -17.12 12.46
C THR A 501 28.08 -17.74 13.73
N ASN A 502 27.57 -16.93 14.64
CA ASN A 502 26.90 -17.42 15.85
C ASN A 502 25.58 -18.12 15.54
N SER A 503 24.77 -17.59 14.63
CA SER A 503 23.50 -18.20 14.23
C SER A 503 23.69 -19.56 13.54
N LEU A 504 24.83 -19.81 12.88
CA LEU A 504 25.11 -21.06 12.16
C LEU A 504 25.53 -22.24 13.05
N ILE A 505 25.87 -22.01 14.33
CA ILE A 505 26.46 -23.03 15.21
C ILE A 505 25.63 -24.33 15.24
N ASN A 506 24.32 -24.23 15.42
CA ASN A 506 23.45 -25.42 15.52
C ASN A 506 23.33 -26.14 14.18
N ILE A 507 23.12 -25.42 13.08
CA ILE A 507 23.01 -26.01 11.74
C ILE A 507 24.30 -26.77 11.38
N LEU A 508 25.47 -26.16 11.60
CA LEU A 508 26.75 -26.81 11.32
C LEU A 508 27.00 -28.02 12.23
N SER A 509 26.54 -27.99 13.48
CA SER A 509 26.64 -29.13 14.40
C SER A 509 25.77 -30.30 13.95
N ILE A 510 24.53 -30.03 13.52
CA ILE A 510 23.60 -31.02 12.96
C ILE A 510 24.19 -31.65 11.69
N VAL A 511 24.64 -30.82 10.75
CA VAL A 511 25.26 -31.28 9.50
C VAL A 511 26.48 -32.15 9.80
N LYS A 512 27.40 -31.68 10.66
CA LYS A 512 28.59 -32.44 11.01
C LYS A 512 28.27 -33.81 11.62
N HIS A 513 27.30 -33.86 12.55
CA HIS A 513 26.88 -35.10 13.21
C HIS A 513 26.37 -36.13 12.20
N PHE A 514 25.40 -35.75 11.38
CA PHE A 514 24.80 -36.69 10.41
C PHE A 514 25.76 -37.05 9.29
N GLN A 515 26.64 -36.15 8.85
CA GLN A 515 27.68 -36.47 7.87
C GLN A 515 28.67 -37.51 8.39
N ILE A 516 29.03 -37.47 9.67
CA ILE A 516 29.87 -38.51 10.28
C ILE A 516 29.10 -39.85 10.30
N LYS A 517 27.85 -39.85 10.76
CA LYS A 517 27.03 -41.07 10.84
C LYS A 517 26.76 -41.71 9.48
N ILE A 518 26.44 -40.90 8.48
CA ILE A 518 26.23 -41.37 7.10
C ILE A 518 27.53 -41.95 6.55
N LYS A 519 28.69 -41.32 6.77
CA LYS A 519 29.99 -41.86 6.32
C LYS A 519 30.34 -43.17 7.02
N GLU A 520 30.17 -43.27 8.34
CA GLU A 520 30.36 -44.50 9.11
C GLU A 520 29.49 -45.64 8.56
N TRP A 521 28.22 -45.35 8.29
CA TRP A 521 27.27 -46.32 7.73
C TRP A 521 27.62 -46.73 6.29
N LEU A 522 28.00 -45.79 5.42
CA LEU A 522 28.41 -46.07 4.04
C LEU A 522 29.63 -47.00 3.99
N ILE A 523 30.60 -46.80 4.90
CA ILE A 523 31.78 -47.66 5.04
C ILE A 523 31.35 -49.06 5.51
N ALA A 524 30.48 -49.14 6.51
CA ALA A 524 30.01 -50.42 7.06
C ALA A 524 29.24 -51.26 6.02
N GLU A 525 28.39 -50.63 5.22
CA GLU A 525 27.60 -51.30 4.17
C GLU A 525 28.34 -51.40 2.82
N SER A 526 29.56 -50.89 2.72
CA SER A 526 30.33 -50.82 1.45
C SER A 526 29.58 -50.14 0.30
N LEU A 527 28.81 -49.09 0.62
CA LEU A 527 28.03 -48.30 -0.33
C LEU A 527 28.77 -47.01 -0.71
N SER A 528 28.76 -46.67 -2.00
CA SER A 528 29.37 -45.42 -2.50
C SER A 528 28.36 -44.28 -2.67
N THR A 529 27.11 -44.58 -3.04
CA THR A 529 26.05 -43.58 -3.26
C THR A 529 24.76 -43.98 -2.54
N PRO A 530 24.36 -43.25 -1.49
CA PRO A 530 23.10 -43.51 -0.78
C PRO A 530 21.88 -42.96 -1.53
N THR A 531 20.73 -43.61 -1.35
CA THR A 531 19.42 -43.08 -1.80
C THR A 531 18.81 -42.15 -0.75
N GLU A 532 17.83 -41.31 -1.14
CA GLU A 532 17.10 -40.41 -0.23
C GLU A 532 16.48 -41.17 0.95
N GLU A 533 15.81 -42.31 0.68
CA GLU A 533 15.22 -43.15 1.73
C GLU A 533 16.26 -43.73 2.70
N GLN A 534 17.45 -44.08 2.21
CA GLN A 534 18.53 -44.59 3.05
C GLN A 534 19.07 -43.50 3.98
N ILE A 535 19.27 -42.28 3.47
CA ILE A 535 19.71 -41.14 4.29
C ILE A 535 18.64 -40.81 5.34
N MET A 536 17.36 -40.78 4.95
CA MET A 536 16.25 -40.54 5.86
C MET A 536 16.24 -41.54 7.02
N LYS A 537 16.45 -42.84 6.76
CA LYS A 537 16.59 -43.85 7.82
C LYS A 537 17.77 -43.60 8.73
N GLN A 538 18.91 -43.14 8.19
CA GLN A 538 20.06 -42.78 9.03
C GLN A 538 19.78 -41.58 9.92
N ILE A 539 19.01 -40.60 9.44
CA ILE A 539 18.59 -39.45 10.25
C ILE A 539 17.68 -39.92 11.39
N GLN A 540 16.66 -40.72 11.07
CA GLN A 540 15.69 -41.25 12.03
C GLN A 540 16.33 -42.06 13.16
N ASN A 541 17.38 -42.81 12.86
CA ASN A 541 18.05 -43.67 13.84
C ASN A 541 19.11 -42.96 14.69
N ASN A 542 19.50 -41.72 14.38
CA ASN A 542 20.67 -41.07 14.98
C ASN A 542 20.37 -39.64 15.50
N TYR A 543 19.27 -39.45 16.23
CA TYR A 543 18.85 -38.15 16.79
C TYR A 543 19.62 -37.67 18.02
N ASP A 544 20.69 -38.36 18.43
CA ASP A 544 21.50 -38.05 19.61
C ASP A 544 22.35 -36.76 19.43
N LEU A 545 21.65 -35.62 19.41
CA LEU A 545 22.20 -34.29 19.16
C LEU A 545 22.16 -33.44 20.44
N THR A 546 23.26 -32.79 20.76
CA THR A 546 23.32 -31.75 21.79
C THR A 546 23.53 -30.40 21.13
N LEU A 547 22.51 -29.55 21.15
CA LEU A 547 22.51 -28.25 20.47
C LEU A 547 22.61 -27.09 21.46
N LYS A 548 23.14 -25.96 21.00
CA LYS A 548 23.24 -24.74 21.79
C LYS A 548 21.88 -24.06 21.86
N LEU A 549 21.42 -23.71 23.06
CA LEU A 549 20.24 -22.87 23.23
C LEU A 549 20.53 -21.47 22.68
N GLN A 550 19.66 -20.99 21.80
CA GLN A 550 19.71 -19.64 21.25
C GLN A 550 18.60 -18.80 21.86
N ASP A 551 19.00 -17.68 22.47
CA ASP A 551 18.08 -16.76 23.12
C ASP A 551 17.32 -15.92 22.09
N SER A 552 16.09 -15.50 22.46
CA SER A 552 15.29 -14.48 21.74
C SER A 552 14.90 -14.81 20.29
N LEU A 553 15.01 -16.07 19.85
CA LEU A 553 14.58 -16.50 18.51
C LEU A 553 13.10 -16.24 18.22
N ASP A 554 12.26 -16.31 19.26
CA ASP A 554 10.81 -16.12 19.21
C ASP A 554 10.37 -14.67 19.39
N THR A 555 11.32 -13.74 19.35
CA THR A 555 11.04 -12.30 19.40
C THR A 555 11.27 -11.66 18.03
N PHE A 556 10.46 -10.66 17.73
CA PHE A 556 10.63 -9.80 16.57
C PHE A 556 10.29 -8.36 16.96
N GLU A 557 10.91 -7.41 16.27
CA GLU A 557 10.58 -5.99 16.41
C GLU A 557 9.21 -5.73 15.78
N ARG A 558 8.31 -5.10 16.54
CA ARG A 558 6.99 -4.71 16.04
C ARG A 558 7.12 -3.64 14.97
N TYR A 559 6.21 -3.66 14.01
CA TYR A 559 6.20 -2.67 12.93
C TYR A 559 6.08 -1.25 13.49
N SER A 560 6.89 -0.35 12.92
CA SER A 560 6.90 1.07 13.22
C SER A 560 7.06 1.85 11.92
N GLU A 561 6.27 2.89 11.73
CA GLU A 561 6.33 3.75 10.54
C GLU A 561 7.59 4.63 10.53
N LYS A 562 8.15 4.97 11.69
CA LYS A 562 9.23 5.97 11.84
C LYS A 562 10.44 5.73 10.91
N PRO A 563 10.99 4.51 10.77
CA PRO A 563 12.11 4.25 9.86
C PRO A 563 11.76 4.47 8.38
N HIS A 564 10.48 4.48 8.04
CA HIS A 564 9.94 4.63 6.69
C HIS A 564 9.36 6.02 6.41
N HIS A 565 9.55 7.01 7.30
CA HIS A 565 8.96 8.34 7.15
C HIS A 565 9.21 8.99 5.78
N LEU A 566 10.45 8.91 5.27
CA LEU A 566 10.78 9.49 3.96
C LEU A 566 10.05 8.77 2.81
N PHE A 567 9.84 7.45 2.94
CA PHE A 567 9.09 6.68 1.97
C PHE A 567 7.62 7.12 1.92
N PHE A 568 6.96 7.25 3.08
CA PHE A 568 5.58 7.72 3.15
C PHE A 568 5.41 9.19 2.73
N SER A 569 6.36 10.06 3.10
CA SER A 569 6.34 11.47 2.67
C SER A 569 6.42 11.60 1.14
N ASN A 570 7.32 10.83 0.49
CA ASN A 570 7.40 10.80 -0.97
C ASN A 570 6.13 10.23 -1.60
N LEU A 571 5.58 9.16 -1.02
CA LEU A 571 4.36 8.54 -1.51
C LEU A 571 3.15 9.49 -1.46
N VAL A 572 3.00 10.21 -0.35
CA VAL A 572 1.96 11.24 -0.19
C VAL A 572 2.15 12.34 -1.25
N LYS A 573 3.39 12.76 -1.50
CA LYS A 573 3.70 13.73 -2.55
C LYS A 573 3.31 13.22 -3.94
N ASP A 574 3.60 11.96 -4.27
CA ASP A 574 3.22 11.36 -5.54
C ASP A 574 1.69 11.31 -5.69
N VAL A 575 0.96 10.95 -4.63
CA VAL A 575 -0.52 10.98 -4.60
C VAL A 575 -1.05 12.39 -4.83
N ILE A 576 -0.43 13.42 -4.23
CA ILE A 576 -0.81 14.83 -4.46
C ILE A 576 -0.63 15.21 -5.92
N LEU A 577 0.51 14.86 -6.53
CA LEU A 577 0.82 15.19 -7.93
C LEU A 577 -0.12 14.48 -8.90
N ASP A 578 -0.40 13.19 -8.68
CA ASP A 578 -1.31 12.41 -9.51
C ASP A 578 -2.75 12.94 -9.38
N THR A 579 -3.20 13.20 -8.15
CA THR A 579 -4.53 13.79 -7.90
C THR A 579 -4.66 15.16 -8.56
N ARG A 580 -3.63 16.02 -8.45
CA ARG A 580 -3.61 17.34 -9.10
C ARG A 580 -3.75 17.23 -10.62
N ARG A 581 -3.11 16.24 -11.24
CA ARG A 581 -3.25 15.97 -12.68
C ARG A 581 -4.66 15.51 -13.05
N ILE A 582 -5.28 14.65 -12.25
CA ILE A 582 -6.67 14.19 -12.46
C ILE A 582 -7.64 15.37 -12.35
N VAL A 583 -7.52 16.15 -11.28
CA VAL A 583 -8.33 17.35 -11.05
C VAL A 583 -8.18 18.35 -12.18
N HIS A 584 -6.96 18.57 -12.69
CA HIS A 584 -6.76 19.41 -13.86
C HIS A 584 -7.56 18.92 -15.08
N ASN A 585 -7.46 17.63 -15.40
CA ASN A 585 -8.21 17.02 -16.51
C ASN A 585 -9.73 17.11 -16.32
N ASP A 586 -10.20 16.98 -15.08
CA ASP A 586 -11.62 17.13 -14.75
C ASP A 586 -12.08 18.58 -14.93
N LEU A 587 -11.33 19.56 -14.41
CA LEU A 587 -11.64 20.99 -14.57
C LEU A 587 -11.65 21.43 -16.04
N MET A 588 -10.76 20.88 -16.87
CA MET A 588 -10.76 21.10 -18.32
C MET A 588 -12.06 20.62 -18.99
N LYS A 589 -12.60 19.48 -18.55
CA LYS A 589 -13.88 18.94 -19.06
C LYS A 589 -15.09 19.74 -18.55
N LEU A 590 -15.03 20.22 -17.30
CA LEU A 590 -16.13 20.94 -16.68
C LEU A 590 -16.44 22.27 -17.37
N CYS A 591 -15.43 22.93 -17.93
CA CYS A 591 -15.61 24.21 -18.60
C CYS A 591 -15.95 24.08 -20.10
N THR A 592 -15.93 22.86 -20.67
CA THR A 592 -16.28 22.59 -22.09
C THR A 592 -17.69 22.04 -22.28
N ARG A 593 -18.25 21.34 -21.29
CA ARG A 593 -19.52 20.58 -21.41
C ARG A 593 -20.80 21.42 -21.38
N ASN A 594 -20.74 22.71 -21.05
CA ASN A 594 -21.91 23.60 -21.02
C ASN A 594 -22.04 24.49 -22.27
N ARG A 595 -21.55 24.04 -23.43
CA ARG A 595 -21.81 24.68 -24.73
C ARG A 595 -23.03 24.10 -25.43
#